data_AF-A0A0D3C3V2-F1
#
_entry.id   AF-A0A0D3C3V2-F1
#
_cell.length_a   1.000
_cell.length_b   1.000
_cell.length_c   1.000
_cell.angle_alpha   90.00
_cell.angle_beta   90.00
_cell.angle_gamma   90.00
#
_symmetry.space_group_name_H-M   'P 1'
#
loop_
_entity.id
_entity.type
_entity.pdbx_description
1 polymer ?
#
loop_
_entity_poly.entity_id
_entity_poly.type
_entity_poly.pdbx_seq_one_letter_code
_entity_poly.pdbx_strand_id
1 'polypeptide(L)'
;MCLVFNILSCRVYGLGSLQYVDAEPKESPAASVRRNVGVDGRLTTVEGVVTGLKDDVSGLKDDVSGLKQTIDLLLKMNGVDPITRQPIPRESGASAPSLILAKNLNQHSPTH
;
A
#
# COMPACT_ATOMS: atom_id res chain seq x y z
N MET A 1 78.39 -38.12 8.15
CA MET A 1 78.14 -39.57 8.00
C MET A 1 77.33 -40.04 9.22
N CYS A 2 76.07 -40.42 8.99
CA CYS A 2 75.03 -41.00 9.88
C CYS A 2 73.70 -40.61 9.21
N LEU A 3 73.39 -41.14 8.03
CA LEU A 3 72.74 -42.43 7.79
C LEU A 3 71.50 -42.66 8.69
N VAL A 4 70.35 -42.27 8.13
CA VAL A 4 69.02 -42.88 8.23
C VAL A 4 68.54 -43.22 9.64
N PHE A 5 67.69 -42.35 10.22
CA PHE A 5 66.44 -42.78 10.88
C PHE A 5 65.51 -41.56 11.09
N ASN A 6 64.22 -41.74 10.78
CA ASN A 6 63.08 -40.89 11.12
C ASN A 6 62.80 -39.62 10.29
N ILE A 7 62.12 -39.83 9.16
CA ILE A 7 61.25 -38.86 8.49
C ILE A 7 59.95 -38.70 9.32
N LEU A 8 59.99 -38.12 10.52
CA LEU A 8 58.75 -37.87 11.28
C LEU A 8 58.70 -36.57 12.10
N SER A 9 59.68 -35.67 11.99
CA SER A 9 59.62 -34.44 12.80
C SER A 9 60.16 -33.19 12.12
N CYS A 10 59.90 -33.03 10.81
CA CYS A 10 60.13 -31.76 10.12
C CYS A 10 58.79 -31.13 9.77
N ARG A 11 58.17 -30.45 10.75
CA ARG A 11 57.02 -29.58 10.50
C ARG A 11 57.58 -28.20 10.15
N VAL A 12 57.70 -27.94 8.85
CA VAL A 12 58.16 -26.65 8.30
C VAL A 12 57.11 -25.58 8.60
N TYR A 13 57.40 -24.65 9.51
CA TYR A 13 56.60 -23.43 9.68
C TYR A 13 57.15 -22.37 8.72
N GLY A 14 56.68 -22.41 7.48
CA GLY A 14 56.90 -21.34 6.51
C GLY A 14 56.08 -20.09 6.88
N LEU A 15 56.64 -18.91 6.61
CA LEU A 15 56.04 -17.59 6.88
C LEU A 15 54.53 -17.54 6.62
N GLY A 16 53.77 -17.03 7.59
CA GLY A 16 52.42 -16.51 7.34
C GLY A 16 51.30 -17.56 7.26
N SER A 17 51.41 -18.68 7.96
CA SER A 17 50.26 -19.56 8.16
C SER A 17 49.25 -18.86 9.08
N LEU A 18 48.22 -18.24 8.50
CA LEU A 18 46.95 -17.99 9.20
C LEU A 18 46.56 -19.32 9.84
N GLN A 19 46.80 -19.45 11.15
CA GLN A 19 46.19 -20.52 11.92
C GLN A 19 44.70 -20.19 11.88
N TYR A 20 43.99 -20.79 10.92
CA TYR A 20 42.56 -20.87 11.00
C TYR A 20 42.32 -21.63 12.29
N VAL A 21 41.94 -20.89 13.33
CA VAL A 21 41.42 -21.50 14.53
C VAL A 21 40.23 -22.28 14.01
N ASP A 22 40.30 -23.61 14.04
CA ASP A 22 39.14 -24.49 13.95
C ASP A 22 38.27 -24.17 15.17
N ALA A 23 37.65 -22.99 15.14
CA ALA A 23 36.55 -22.65 15.98
C ALA A 23 35.45 -23.55 15.46
N GLU A 24 35.24 -24.67 16.16
CA GLU A 24 34.07 -25.52 15.96
C GLU A 24 32.88 -24.58 15.78
N PRO A 25 32.28 -24.56 14.58
CA PRO A 25 31.24 -23.58 14.32
C PRO A 25 30.14 -23.84 15.34
N LYS A 26 29.74 -22.78 16.08
CA LYS A 26 28.74 -22.85 17.17
C LYS A 26 27.41 -23.46 16.72
N GLU A 27 27.24 -23.59 15.41
CA GLU A 27 26.17 -24.30 14.75
C GLU A 27 26.74 -25.15 13.62
N SER A 28 26.20 -26.35 13.44
CA SER A 28 26.64 -27.18 12.31
C SER A 28 26.29 -26.49 10.98
N PRO A 29 27.08 -26.70 9.92
CA PRO A 29 26.75 -26.21 8.58
C PRO A 29 25.32 -26.58 8.15
N ALA A 30 24.84 -27.76 8.57
CA ALA A 30 23.47 -28.20 8.34
C ALA A 30 22.40 -27.33 9.04
N ALA A 31 22.66 -26.81 10.25
CA ALA A 31 21.74 -25.91 10.94
C ALA A 31 21.63 -24.54 10.24
N SER A 32 22.77 -24.02 9.77
CA SER A 32 22.80 -22.77 9.00
C SER A 32 22.06 -22.91 7.66
N VAL A 33 22.25 -24.03 6.95
CA VAL A 33 21.53 -24.32 5.69
C VAL A 33 20.03 -24.49 5.92
N ARG A 34 19.61 -25.21 6.97
CA ARG A 34 18.18 -25.37 7.29
C ARG A 34 17.47 -24.04 7.53
N ARG A 35 18.13 -23.08 8.19
CA ARG A 35 17.57 -21.73 8.37
C ARG A 35 17.44 -20.99 7.06
N ASN A 36 18.46 -21.04 6.20
CA ASN A 36 18.44 -20.37 4.89
C ASN A 36 17.34 -20.95 3.99
N VAL A 37 17.15 -22.28 3.97
CA VAL A 37 16.04 -22.93 3.26
C VAL A 37 14.68 -22.52 3.85
N GLY A 38 14.58 -22.35 5.17
CA GLY A 38 13.36 -21.84 5.81
C GLY A 38 13.08 -20.35 5.53
N VAL A 39 14.12 -19.54 5.26
CA VAL A 39 13.96 -18.12 4.89
C VAL A 39 13.32 -17.98 3.51
N ASP A 40 13.68 -18.84 2.55
CA ASP A 40 13.09 -18.86 1.21
C ASP A 40 11.56 -19.11 1.23
N GLY A 41 11.11 -20.11 1.99
CA GLY A 41 9.67 -20.37 2.16
C GLY A 41 8.92 -19.22 2.86
N ARG A 42 9.56 -18.51 3.78
CA ARG A 42 8.97 -17.33 4.41
C ARG A 42 8.96 -16.14 3.45
N LEU A 43 9.96 -16.00 2.59
CA LEU A 43 10.03 -14.94 1.58
C LEU A 43 8.87 -15.07 0.60
N THR A 44 8.65 -16.26 0.04
CA THR A 44 7.51 -16.50 -0.87
C THR A 44 6.16 -16.23 -0.21
N THR A 45 6.01 -16.58 1.08
CA THR A 45 4.81 -16.25 1.85
C THR A 45 4.64 -14.73 2.03
N VAL A 46 5.72 -14.02 2.36
CA VAL A 46 5.70 -12.55 2.52
C VAL A 46 5.37 -11.87 1.20
N GLU A 47 5.92 -12.34 0.08
CA GLU A 47 5.59 -11.83 -1.26
C GLU A 47 4.08 -11.93 -1.53
N GLY A 48 3.46 -13.09 -1.25
CA GLY A 48 2.03 -13.28 -1.41
C GLY A 48 1.18 -12.34 -0.55
N VAL A 49 1.56 -12.16 0.73
CA VAL A 49 0.87 -11.21 1.63
C VAL A 49 1.01 -9.77 1.12
N VAL A 50 2.21 -9.38 0.67
CA VAL A 50 2.46 -8.03 0.14
C VAL A 50 1.67 -7.78 -1.15
N THR A 51 1.53 -8.77 -2.02
CA THR A 51 0.67 -8.64 -3.21
C THR A 51 -0.80 -8.48 -2.84
N GLY A 52 -1.31 -9.28 -1.89
CA GLY A 52 -2.69 -9.13 -1.42
C GLY A 52 -2.96 -7.77 -0.78
N LEU A 53 -2.07 -7.30 0.09
CA LEU A 53 -2.17 -5.97 0.70
C LEU A 53 -2.12 -4.85 -0.35
N LYS A 54 -1.33 -5.01 -1.41
CA LYS A 54 -1.28 -4.04 -2.50
C LYS A 54 -2.63 -3.93 -3.23
N ASP A 55 -3.28 -5.07 -3.47
CA ASP A 55 -4.59 -5.09 -4.12
C ASP A 55 -5.67 -4.49 -3.21
N ASP A 56 -5.68 -4.86 -1.92
CA ASP A 56 -6.61 -4.29 -0.92
C ASP A 56 -6.46 -2.77 -0.80
N VAL A 57 -5.23 -2.26 -0.75
CA VAL A 57 -4.96 -0.81 -0.69
C VAL A 57 -5.37 -0.11 -1.99
N SER A 58 -5.24 -0.77 -3.14
CA SER A 58 -5.70 -0.23 -4.41
C SER A 58 -7.23 -0.13 -4.46
N GLY A 59 -7.93 -1.18 -4.00
CA GLY A 59 -9.39 -1.15 -3.85
C GLY A 59 -9.87 -0.05 -2.91
N LEU A 60 -9.24 0.08 -1.73
CA LEU A 60 -9.57 1.14 -0.77
C LEU A 60 -9.37 2.54 -1.36
N LYS A 61 -8.34 2.74 -2.19
CA LYS A 61 -8.11 4.01 -2.87
C LYS A 61 -9.26 4.36 -3.84
N ASP A 62 -9.78 3.37 -4.56
CA ASP A 62 -10.90 3.57 -5.47
C ASP A 62 -12.20 3.87 -4.69
N ASP A 63 -12.46 3.12 -3.61
CA ASP A 63 -13.61 3.34 -2.72
C ASP A 63 -13.60 4.75 -2.11
N VAL A 64 -12.45 5.19 -1.58
CA VAL A 64 -12.28 6.54 -1.01
C VAL A 64 -12.46 7.62 -2.08
N SER A 65 -12.00 7.37 -3.31
CA SER A 65 -12.21 8.29 -4.43
C SER A 65 -13.69 8.40 -4.81
N GLY A 66 -14.42 7.28 -4.85
CA GLY A 66 -15.86 7.25 -5.09
C GLY A 66 -16.68 7.92 -3.99
N LEU A 67 -16.31 7.73 -2.72
CA LEU A 67 -16.92 8.42 -1.59
C LEU A 67 -16.72 9.93 -1.66
N LYS A 68 -15.50 10.38 -1.99
CA LYS A 68 -15.20 11.80 -2.15
C LYS A 68 -16.08 12.43 -3.24
N GLN A 69 -16.21 11.77 -4.39
CA GLN A 69 -17.08 12.25 -5.48
C GLN A 69 -18.54 12.34 -5.05
N THR A 70 -19.04 11.32 -4.33
CA THR A 70 -20.42 11.27 -3.85
C THR A 70 -20.70 12.41 -2.86
N ILE A 71 -19.77 12.68 -1.94
CA ILE A 71 -19.87 13.79 -0.98
C ILE A 71 -19.83 15.13 -1.70
N ASP A 72 -18.92 15.32 -2.67
CA ASP A 72 -18.83 16.55 -3.45
C ASP A 72 -20.13 16.86 -4.21
N LEU A 73 -20.77 15.84 -4.79
CA LEU A 73 -22.06 15.98 -5.45
C LEU A 73 -23.16 16.36 -4.45
N LEU A 74 -23.22 15.69 -3.31
CA LEU A 74 -24.22 15.97 -2.27
C LEU A 74 -24.04 17.40 -1.72
N LEU A 75 -22.81 17.84 -1.46
CA LEU A 75 -22.53 19.20 -0.99
C LEU A 75 -23.02 20.24 -2.01
N LYS A 76 -22.70 20.06 -3.29
CA LYS A 76 -23.17 20.94 -4.36
C LYS A 76 -24.70 20.99 -4.47
N MET A 77 -25.38 19.84 -4.34
CA MET A 77 -26.85 19.78 -4.33
C MET A 77 -27.46 20.56 -3.16
N ASN A 78 -26.77 20.59 -2.02
CA ASN A 78 -27.18 21.35 -0.84
C ASN A 78 -26.70 22.82 -0.88
N GLY A 79 -26.08 23.26 -1.98
CA GLY A 79 -25.55 24.61 -2.11
C GLY A 79 -24.36 24.88 -1.19
N VAL A 80 -23.54 23.87 -0.90
CA VAL A 80 -22.31 23.99 -0.12
C VAL A 80 -21.12 23.66 -1.03
N ASP A 81 -20.11 24.52 -1.03
CA ASP A 81 -18.90 24.29 -1.82
C ASP A 81 -18.01 23.22 -1.15
N PRO A 82 -17.59 22.16 -1.86
CA PRO A 82 -16.86 21.05 -1.26
C PRO A 82 -15.44 21.39 -0.79
N ILE A 83 -14.82 22.44 -1.33
CA ILE A 83 -13.44 22.84 -0.97
C ILE A 83 -13.47 23.72 0.29
N THR A 84 -14.33 24.73 0.29
CA THR A 84 -14.40 25.78 1.33
C THR A 84 -15.39 25.46 2.44
N ARG A 85 -16.30 24.52 2.20
CA ARG A 85 -17.44 24.18 3.08
C ARG A 85 -18.36 25.37 3.38
N GLN A 86 -18.32 26.39 2.53
CA GLN A 86 -19.17 27.58 2.66
C GLN A 86 -20.44 27.41 1.81
N PRO A 87 -21.55 28.08 2.17
CA PRO A 87 -22.71 28.19 1.29
C PRO A 87 -22.31 28.84 -0.04
N ILE A 88 -22.62 28.18 -1.15
CA ILE A 88 -22.46 28.70 -2.50
C ILE A 88 -23.42 29.89 -2.63
N PRO A 89 -22.94 31.11 -2.92
CA PRO A 89 -23.81 32.25 -3.18
C PRO A 89 -24.76 31.88 -4.33
N ARG A 90 -26.07 31.93 -4.07
CA ARG A 90 -27.06 31.82 -5.16
C ARG A 90 -26.84 33.03 -6.05
N GLU A 91 -26.33 32.81 -7.27
CA GLU A 91 -26.31 33.86 -8.27
C GLU A 91 -27.77 34.23 -8.57
N SER A 92 -28.21 35.34 -7.98
CA SER A 92 -29.50 35.97 -8.23
C SER A 92 -29.47 36.62 -9.62
N GLY A 93 -29.41 35.79 -10.66
CA GLY A 93 -29.31 36.20 -12.05
C GLY A 93 -29.86 35.14 -12.99
N ALA A 94 -31.19 35.16 -13.16
CA ALA A 94 -31.99 34.49 -14.18
C ALA A 94 -32.46 33.04 -13.95
N SER A 95 -33.79 32.92 -14.02
CA SER A 95 -34.58 31.75 -14.40
C SER A 95 -34.76 30.65 -13.35
N ALA A 96 -35.67 30.92 -12.41
CA ALA A 96 -36.56 29.85 -11.97
C ALA A 96 -37.20 29.20 -13.21
N PRO A 97 -37.18 27.86 -13.38
CA PRO A 97 -38.06 27.24 -14.35
C PRO A 97 -39.49 27.54 -13.92
N SER A 98 -40.12 28.48 -14.63
CA SER A 98 -41.54 28.80 -14.52
C SER A 98 -42.35 27.50 -14.64
N LEU A 99 -42.76 26.94 -13.51
CA LEU A 99 -43.74 25.88 -13.49
C LEU A 99 -45.05 26.44 -14.05
N ILE A 100 -45.31 26.06 -15.29
CA ILE A 100 -46.56 26.20 -16.01
C ILE A 100 -47.69 25.58 -15.17
N LEU A 101 -48.54 26.38 -14.50
CA LEU A 101 -49.90 25.93 -14.13
C LEU A 101 -50.97 27.02 -13.93
N ALA A 102 -50.85 28.20 -14.52
CA ALA A 102 -51.95 29.18 -14.46
C ALA A 102 -52.37 29.66 -15.85
N LYS A 103 -52.80 28.72 -16.71
CA LYS A 103 -53.68 29.09 -17.83
C LYS A 103 -55.12 29.14 -17.32
N ASN A 104 -55.50 30.34 -16.88
CA ASN A 104 -56.71 31.03 -17.29
C ASN A 104 -57.93 30.14 -17.64
N LEU A 105 -58.84 29.97 -16.68
CA LEU A 105 -60.26 29.77 -16.99
C LEU A 105 -60.96 31.12 -16.88
N ASN A 106 -61.19 31.67 -18.05
CA ASN A 106 -61.97 32.84 -18.37
C ASN A 106 -63.29 32.95 -17.58
N GLN A 107 -63.54 34.17 -17.09
CA GLN A 107 -64.75 34.97 -17.27
C GLN A 107 -66.12 34.31 -16.96
N HIS A 108 -66.69 34.65 -15.80
CA HIS A 108 -68.08 35.09 -15.75
C HIS A 108 -68.33 35.99 -14.54
N SER A 109 -68.46 37.30 -14.78
CA SER A 109 -69.17 38.21 -13.87
C SER A 109 -70.67 37.96 -14.02
N PRO A 110 -71.46 38.09 -12.94
CA PRO A 110 -72.77 38.69 -13.09
C PRO A 110 -72.91 39.92 -12.21
N THR A 111 -73.42 40.94 -12.88
CA THR A 111 -73.90 42.21 -12.32
C THR A 111 -75.31 42.01 -11.77
N HIS A 112 -75.56 42.66 -10.63
CA HIS A 112 -76.84 42.87 -9.93
C HIS A 112 -77.38 41.76 -9.03
#